data_AF-A0A6P1DFR9-F1
#
_entry.id   AF-A0A6P1DFR9-F1
#
_cell.length_a   1.000
_cell.length_b   1.000
_cell.length_c   1.000
_cell.angle_alpha   90.00
_cell.angle_beta   90.00
_cell.angle_gamma   90.00
#
_symmetry.space_group_name_H-M   'P 1'
#
loop_
_entity.id
_entity.type
_entity.pdbx_description
1 polymer ?
#
loop_
_entity_poly.entity_id
_entity_poly.type
_entity_poly.pdbx_seq_one_letter_code
_entity_poly.pdbx_strand_id
1 'polypeptide(L)'
;PYWMIYDDKEGEVPPVKATNVSMVEPEKYVAAGLWHTADTLPELAEKIGVPADALVATVQRFNSFVETGVDPDFGRGDEAYDRAFSAGEPPLVS
;
A
#
# COMPACT_ATOMS: atom_id res chain seq x y z
N PRO A 1 -15.40 1.14 -5.33
CA PRO A 1 -14.55 0.65 -4.22
C PRO A 1 -13.11 1.12 -4.47
N TYR A 2 -12.31 1.25 -3.42
CA TYR A 2 -10.86 1.49 -3.53
C TYR A 2 -10.13 0.45 -2.67
N TRP A 3 -8.89 0.14 -3.05
CA TRP A 3 -8.07 -0.87 -2.40
C TRP A 3 -6.75 -0.25 -1.94
N MET A 4 -6.37 -0.48 -0.69
CA MET A 4 -5.00 -0.20 -0.23
C MET A 4 -4.14 -1.40 -0.61
N ILE A 5 -3.12 -1.16 -1.43
CA ILE A 5 -2.16 -2.17 -1.87
C ILE A 5 -0.87 -2.02 -1.05
N TYR A 6 -0.38 -3.11 -0.47
CA TYR A 6 0.85 -3.16 0.33
C TYR A 6 1.43 -4.58 0.27
N ASP A 7 2.69 -4.73 0.69
CA ASP A 7 3.38 -6.02 0.81
C ASP A 7 3.56 -6.43 2.29
N ASP A 8 4.04 -7.64 2.53
CA ASP A 8 4.20 -8.22 3.86
C ASP A 8 5.60 -8.00 4.46
N LYS A 9 6.36 -7.02 3.94
CA LYS A 9 7.74 -6.75 4.36
C LYS A 9 7.87 -6.42 5.84
N GLU A 10 6.86 -5.75 6.42
CA GLU A 10 6.76 -5.46 7.86
C GLU A 10 5.77 -6.39 8.60
N GLY A 11 5.39 -7.51 7.97
CA GLY A 11 4.39 -8.46 8.42
C GLY A 11 3.05 -8.31 7.70
N GLU A 12 2.07 -9.13 8.07
CA GLU A 12 0.79 -9.18 7.36
C GLU A 12 -0.06 -7.92 7.56
N VAL A 13 0.17 -7.16 8.62
CA VAL A 13 -0.66 -5.99 8.95
C VAL A 13 -0.27 -4.79 8.07
N PRO A 14 -1.25 -4.06 7.47
CA PRO A 14 -0.96 -2.88 6.65
C PRO A 14 -0.09 -1.86 7.40
N PRO A 15 0.83 -1.16 6.72
CA PRO A 15 1.80 -0.24 7.33
C PRO A 15 1.16 1.09 7.77
N VAL A 16 0.10 1.04 8.58
CA VAL A 16 -0.61 2.19 9.15
C VAL A 16 -0.06 2.46 10.55
N LYS A 17 0.75 3.52 10.69
CA LYS A 17 1.44 3.88 11.95
C LYS A 17 0.59 4.74 12.89
N ALA A 18 -0.65 5.05 12.51
CA ALA A 18 -1.56 5.89 13.28
C ALA A 18 -2.19 5.10 14.44
N THR A 19 -1.83 5.43 15.68
CA THR A 19 -2.24 4.69 16.89
C THR A 19 -3.73 4.76 17.21
N ASN A 20 -4.47 5.68 16.59
CA ASN A 20 -5.93 5.80 16.69
C ASN A 20 -6.69 4.88 15.73
N VAL A 21 -6.00 4.15 14.85
CA VAL A 21 -6.62 3.17 13.94
C VAL A 21 -6.58 1.80 14.62
N SER A 22 -7.71 1.36 15.15
CA SER A 22 -7.85 0.00 15.68
C SER A 22 -8.11 -0.98 14.55
N MET A 23 -7.16 -1.88 14.30
CA MET A 23 -7.36 -3.03 13.42
C MET A 23 -7.96 -4.19 14.22
N VAL A 24 -8.99 -4.83 13.65
CA VAL A 24 -9.46 -6.12 14.18
C VAL A 24 -8.58 -7.25 13.66
N GLU A 25 -8.86 -8.48 14.10
CA GLU A 25 -8.14 -9.68 13.68
C GLU A 25 -8.23 -9.87 12.14
N PRO A 26 -7.10 -10.07 11.43
CA PRO A 26 -7.06 -10.18 9.96
C PRO A 26 -8.09 -11.15 9.37
N GLU A 27 -8.36 -12.26 10.07
CA GLU A 27 -9.31 -13.29 9.65
C GLU A 27 -10.73 -12.74 9.47
N LYS A 28 -11.11 -11.72 10.25
CA LYS A 28 -12.43 -11.08 10.12
C LYS A 28 -12.53 -10.26 8.83
N TYR A 29 -11.45 -9.60 8.41
CA TYR A 29 -11.43 -8.86 7.15
C TYR A 29 -11.44 -9.80 5.95
N VAL A 30 -10.68 -10.89 6.01
CA VAL A 30 -10.68 -11.93 4.98
C VAL A 30 -12.07 -12.55 4.84
N ALA A 31 -12.70 -12.95 5.96
CA ALA A 31 -14.05 -13.50 5.96
C ALA A 31 -15.11 -12.52 5.42
N ALA A 32 -14.89 -11.21 5.60
CA ALA A 32 -15.75 -10.16 5.07
C ALA A 32 -15.45 -9.78 3.60
N GLY A 33 -14.40 -10.34 2.98
CA GLY A 33 -13.97 -9.99 1.62
C GLY A 33 -13.39 -8.58 1.52
N LEU A 34 -12.84 -8.05 2.61
CA LEU A 34 -12.21 -6.72 2.67
C LEU A 34 -10.68 -6.81 2.59
N TRP A 35 -10.13 -8.02 2.59
CA TRP A 35 -8.70 -8.27 2.57
C TRP A 35 -8.40 -9.48 1.70
N HIS A 36 -7.52 -9.27 0.73
CA HIS A 36 -7.11 -10.28 -0.24
C HIS A 36 -5.59 -10.31 -0.29
N THR A 37 -5.02 -11.51 -0.26
CA THR A 37 -3.58 -11.75 -0.40
C THR A 37 -3.33 -12.69 -1.59
N ALA A 38 -2.25 -12.49 -2.31
CA ALA A 38 -1.80 -13.38 -3.39
C ALA A 38 -0.27 -13.31 -3.52
N ASP A 39 0.33 -14.32 -4.14
CA ASP A 39 1.79 -14.41 -4.30
C ASP A 39 2.29 -13.48 -5.42
N THR A 40 1.39 -13.03 -6.29
CA THR A 40 1.71 -12.14 -7.42
C THR A 40 0.65 -11.05 -7.62
N LEU A 41 1.08 -9.91 -8.20
CA LEU A 41 0.17 -8.81 -8.53
C LEU A 41 -0.95 -9.20 -9.52
N PRO A 42 -0.71 -10.01 -10.57
CA PRO A 42 -1.80 -10.47 -11.45
C PRO A 42 -2.87 -11.29 -10.70
N GLU A 43 -2.45 -12.19 -9.81
CA GLU A 43 -3.39 -12.97 -9.00
C GLU A 43 -4.15 -12.10 -8.01
N LEU A 44 -3.50 -11.10 -7.42
CA LEU A 44 -4.17 -10.13 -6.56
C LEU A 44 -5.22 -9.33 -7.33
N ALA A 45 -4.88 -8.88 -8.54
CA ALA A 45 -5.78 -8.12 -9.41
C ALA A 45 -7.06 -8.90 -9.75
N GLU A 46 -6.92 -10.20 -10.04
CA GLU A 46 -8.05 -11.10 -10.26
C GLU A 46 -8.95 -11.20 -9.02
N LYS A 47 -8.36 -11.40 -7.83
CA LYS A 47 -9.11 -11.51 -6.57
C LYS A 47 -9.91 -10.26 -6.21
N ILE A 48 -9.38 -9.07 -6.52
CA ILE A 48 -10.02 -7.78 -6.19
C ILE A 48 -10.81 -7.18 -7.36
N GLY A 49 -10.86 -7.86 -8.50
CA GLY A 49 -11.66 -7.49 -9.66
C GLY A 49 -11.17 -6.26 -10.43
N VAL A 50 -9.85 -6.06 -10.55
CA VAL A 50 -9.24 -4.94 -11.31
C VAL A 50 -8.38 -5.44 -12.47
N PRO A 51 -8.09 -4.62 -13.50
CA PRO A 51 -7.22 -5.04 -14.60
C PRO A 51 -5.78 -5.31 -14.12
N ALA A 52 -5.27 -6.53 -14.35
CA ALA A 52 -3.94 -6.95 -13.91
C ALA A 52 -2.81 -6.05 -14.45
N ASP A 53 -2.83 -5.76 -15.76
CA ASP A 53 -1.80 -4.93 -16.39
C ASP A 53 -1.75 -3.51 -15.79
N ALA A 54 -2.93 -2.95 -15.45
CA ALA A 54 -3.02 -1.64 -14.84
C ALA A 54 -2.47 -1.63 -13.40
N LEU A 55 -2.76 -2.67 -12.62
CA LEU A 55 -2.22 -2.81 -11.26
C LEU A 55 -0.70 -2.97 -11.28
N VAL A 56 -0.20 -3.87 -12.14
CA VAL A 56 1.25 -4.09 -12.30
C VAL A 56 1.97 -2.81 -12.72
N ALA A 57 1.46 -2.10 -13.72
CA ALA A 57 2.05 -0.84 -14.17
C ALA A 57 2.03 0.23 -13.08
N THR A 58 0.95 0.31 -12.28
CA THR A 58 0.84 1.24 -11.16
C THR A 58 1.89 0.96 -10.09
N VAL A 59 2.04 -0.31 -9.68
CA VAL A 59 3.03 -0.70 -8.67
C VAL A 59 4.46 -0.47 -9.17
N GLN A 60 4.76 -0.85 -10.42
CA GLN A 60 6.08 -0.61 -11.01
C GLN A 60 6.43 0.88 -11.06
N ARG A 61 5.47 1.72 -11.45
CA ARG A 61 5.64 3.18 -11.47
C ARG A 61 5.86 3.73 -10.07
N PHE A 62 5.03 3.34 -9.09
CA PHE A 62 5.20 3.76 -7.70
C PHE A 62 6.57 3.33 -7.14
N ASN A 63 7.00 2.10 -7.41
CA ASN A 63 8.30 1.62 -6.94
C ASN A 63 9.48 2.41 -7.57
N SER A 64 9.34 2.90 -8.80
CA SER A 64 10.36 3.79 -9.40
C SER A 64 10.51 5.13 -8.68
N PHE A 65 9.47 5.59 -7.98
CA PHE A 65 9.52 6.84 -7.19
C PHE A 65 10.32 6.67 -5.91
N VAL A 66 10.47 5.44 -5.41
CA VAL A 66 11.28 5.14 -4.24
C VAL A 66 12.76 5.44 -4.50
N GLU A 67 13.24 5.27 -5.73
CA GLU A 67 14.63 5.55 -6.11
C GLU A 67 14.98 7.04 -5.97
N THR A 68 14.01 7.92 -6.24
CA THR A 68 14.19 9.39 -6.18
C THR A 68 13.67 9.99 -4.89
N GLY A 69 12.85 9.27 -4.13
CA GLY A 69 12.16 9.78 -2.95
C GLY A 69 11.10 10.84 -3.26
N VAL A 70 10.63 10.92 -4.50
CA VAL A 70 9.67 11.93 -4.96
C VAL A 70 8.52 11.25 -5.70
N ASP A 71 7.29 11.51 -5.27
CA ASP A 71 6.07 11.13 -5.97
C ASP A 71 5.58 12.31 -6.83
N PRO A 72 5.88 12.35 -8.14
CA PRO A 72 5.47 13.44 -9.01
C PRO A 72 3.97 13.44 -9.34
N ASP A 73 3.25 12.35 -9.05
CA ASP A 73 1.84 12.21 -9.42
C ASP A 73 0.94 12.88 -8.40
N PHE A 74 1.27 12.73 -7.10
CA PHE A 74 0.43 13.20 -6.01
C PHE A 74 1.17 13.96 -4.91
N GLY A 75 2.50 14.07 -4.98
CA GLY A 75 3.30 14.79 -3.97
C GLY A 75 3.41 14.09 -2.63
N ARG A 76 3.18 12.76 -2.57
CA ARG A 76 3.30 11.99 -1.32
C ARG A 76 4.70 12.15 -0.72
N GLY A 77 4.76 12.64 0.52
CA GLY A 77 6.01 12.85 1.25
C GLY A 77 6.57 14.26 1.16
N ASP A 78 5.93 15.18 0.40
CA ASP A 78 6.37 16.57 0.27
C ASP A 78 5.93 17.44 1.45
N GLU A 79 4.86 17.05 2.15
CA GLU A 79 4.33 17.79 3.30
C GLU A 79 4.92 17.34 4.65
N ALA A 80 4.95 18.24 5.63
CA ALA A 80 5.42 17.91 6.98
C ALA A 80 4.54 16.84 7.66
N TYR A 81 3.25 16.79 7.32
CA TYR A 81 2.32 15.79 7.83
C TYR A 81 2.67 14.38 7.35
N ASP A 82 2.97 14.22 6.05
CA ASP A 82 3.35 12.93 5.46
C ASP A 82 4.60 12.32 6.11
N ARG A 83 5.49 13.20 6.59
CA ARG A 83 6.77 12.82 7.20
C ARG A 83 6.71 12.65 8.72
N ALA A 84 5.56 12.94 9.33
CA ALA A 84 5.40 12.94 10.79
C ALA A 84 5.61 11.55 11.42
N PHE A 85 5.31 10.48 10.68
CA PHE A 85 5.40 9.09 11.14
C PHE A 85 6.60 8.32 10.58
N SER A 86 7.47 9.01 9.83
CA SER A 86 8.67 8.46 9.17
C SER A 86 9.95 9.20 9.58
N ALA A 87 9.95 9.83 10.76
CA ALA A 87 11.09 10.56 11.31
C ALA A 87 11.65 11.67 10.40
N GLY A 88 10.80 12.28 9.56
CA GLY A 88 11.21 13.34 8.64
C GLY A 88 11.60 12.86 7.24
N GLU A 89 11.59 11.55 6.97
CA GLU A 89 11.87 10.99 5.64
C GLU A 89 10.59 10.82 4.81
N PRO A 90 10.63 10.90 3.47
CA PRO A 90 9.49 10.57 2.63
C PRO A 90 8.99 9.14 2.91
N PRO A 91 7.67 8.90 3.09
CA PRO A 91 7.12 7.56 3.31
C PRO A 91 6.98 6.77 2.00
N LEU A 92 7.97 6.90 1.11
CA LEU A 92 8.09 6.17 -0.15
C LEU A 92 9.08 5.03 0.09
N VAL A 93 8.54 3.83 0.26
CA VAL A 93 9.31 2.62 0.53
C VAL A 93 8.88 1.53 -0.45
N SER A 94 9.86 0.78 -0.94
CA SER A 94 9.66 -0.40 -1.78
C SER A 94 9.58 -1.66 -0.95
#